data_AF-A0A0C9VW79-F1
#
_entry.id   AF-A0A0C9VW79-F1
#
_cell.length_a   1.000
_cell.length_b   1.000
_cell.length_c   1.000
_cell.angle_alpha   90.00
_cell.angle_beta   90.00
_cell.angle_gamma   90.00
#
_symmetry.space_group_name_H-M   'P 1'
#
loop_
_entity.id
_entity.type
_entity.pdbx_description
1 polymer ?
#
loop_
_entity_poly.entity_id
_entity_poly.type
_entity_poly.pdbx_seq_one_letter_code
_entity_poly.pdbx_strand_id
1 'polypeptide(L)'
;KVPIKDPDTFDGSSPEKLRNFIFQCNIVFRGKKDSFPTQESKVFYAISYLRGTALDHVEPYVNSDNEPDWLTDWNLFRDELVTHFGSINPEDEAEIALENVKFPDNGKAAKFFIDFAKHATRVAYDDRALCRLAYKALPTRIKDCLAEI
;
A
#
# COMPACT_ATOMS: atom_id res chain seq x y z
N LYS A 1 5.34 -24.71 11.47
CA LYS A 1 5.54 -23.33 10.97
C LYS A 1 4.40 -23.02 10.01
N VAL A 2 3.74 -21.86 10.13
CA VAL A 2 2.69 -21.46 9.18
C VAL A 2 3.37 -21.07 7.85
N PRO A 3 2.96 -21.62 6.70
CA PRO A 3 3.55 -21.26 5.42
C PRO A 3 3.21 -19.81 5.07
N ILE A 4 4.21 -19.06 4.63
CA ILE A 4 4.03 -17.69 4.15
C ILE A 4 3.76 -17.75 2.65
N LYS A 5 2.61 -17.23 2.24
CA LYS A 5 2.23 -17.12 0.84
C LYS A 5 3.19 -16.18 0.12
N ASP A 6 3.61 -16.57 -1.08
CA ASP A 6 4.36 -15.73 -2.00
C ASP A 6 3.48 -14.57 -2.53
N PRO A 7 4.08 -13.45 -2.99
CA PRO A 7 3.34 -12.31 -3.51
C PRO A 7 2.60 -12.67 -4.80
N ASP A 8 1.53 -11.93 -5.06
CA ASP A 8 0.88 -11.93 -6.36
C ASP A 8 1.76 -11.14 -7.36
N THR A 9 1.66 -11.44 -8.66
CA THR A 9 2.46 -10.74 -9.69
C THR A 9 2.03 -9.29 -9.84
N PHE A 10 2.99 -8.41 -10.14
CA PHE A 10 2.72 -7.00 -10.40
C PHE A 10 3.03 -6.65 -11.87
N ASP A 11 2.04 -6.11 -12.57
CA ASP A 11 2.07 -5.84 -14.02
C ASP A 11 2.30 -4.36 -14.39
N GLY A 12 2.40 -3.48 -13.39
CA GLY A 12 2.45 -2.03 -13.61
C GLY A 12 1.09 -1.35 -13.76
N SER A 13 -0.03 -2.07 -13.63
CA SER A 13 -1.35 -1.54 -14.03
C SER A 13 -2.01 -0.57 -13.04
N SER A 14 -1.67 -0.61 -11.74
CA SER A 14 -2.24 0.36 -10.79
C SER A 14 -1.37 0.59 -9.54
N PRO A 15 -1.42 1.80 -8.95
CA PRO A 15 -0.75 2.12 -7.69
C PRO A 15 -1.23 1.26 -6.51
N GLU A 16 -2.50 0.84 -6.49
CA GLU A 16 -3.03 -0.04 -5.44
C GLU A 16 -2.38 -1.43 -5.50
N LYS A 17 -2.28 -2.00 -6.71
CA LYS A 17 -1.60 -3.30 -6.91
C LYS A 17 -0.12 -3.20 -6.54
N LEU A 18 0.54 -2.10 -6.86
CA LEU A 18 1.93 -1.85 -6.43
C LEU A 18 2.05 -1.88 -4.90
N ARG A 19 1.16 -1.17 -4.18
CA ARG A 19 1.16 -1.15 -2.71
C ARG A 19 0.95 -2.55 -2.13
N ASN A 20 0.02 -3.33 -2.69
CA ASN A 20 -0.23 -4.70 -2.26
C ASN A 20 0.99 -5.61 -2.51
N PHE A 21 1.62 -5.48 -3.68
CA PHE A 21 2.83 -6.22 -4.05
C PHE A 21 3.98 -5.94 -3.06
N ILE A 22 4.32 -4.67 -2.82
CA ILE A 22 5.36 -4.27 -1.87
C ILE A 22 5.06 -4.79 -0.46
N PHE A 23 3.80 -4.72 -0.02
CA PHE A 23 3.38 -5.23 1.28
C PHE A 23 3.59 -6.75 1.40
N GLN A 24 3.18 -7.52 0.38
CA GLN A 24 3.36 -8.97 0.35
C GLN A 24 4.84 -9.35 0.35
N CYS A 25 5.68 -8.70 -0.48
CA CYS A 25 7.13 -8.88 -0.46
C CYS A 25 7.71 -8.66 0.95
N ASN A 26 7.33 -7.58 1.63
CA ASN A 26 7.78 -7.29 2.99
C ASN A 26 7.38 -8.37 4.00
N ILE A 27 6.19 -8.97 3.86
CA ILE A 27 5.78 -10.12 4.69
C ILE A 27 6.70 -11.32 4.44
N VAL A 28 6.94 -11.66 3.17
CA VAL A 28 7.83 -12.77 2.78
C VAL A 28 9.22 -12.57 3.36
N PHE A 29 9.83 -11.41 3.17
CA PHE A 29 11.18 -11.12 3.67
C PHE A 29 11.27 -11.18 5.19
N ARG A 30 10.23 -10.72 5.90
CA ARG A 30 10.20 -10.75 7.38
C ARG A 30 9.99 -12.14 7.94
N GLY A 31 9.25 -12.99 7.26
CA GLY A 31 8.93 -14.31 7.76
C GLY A 31 9.80 -15.45 7.21
N LYS A 32 10.55 -15.22 6.12
CA LYS A 32 11.56 -16.13 5.56
C LYS A 32 12.96 -15.50 5.60
N LYS A 33 13.34 -14.85 6.71
CA LYS A 33 14.61 -14.06 6.81
C LYS A 33 15.85 -14.83 6.36
N ASP A 34 15.94 -16.11 6.72
CA ASP A 34 17.08 -16.98 6.38
C ASP A 34 17.23 -17.19 4.86
N SER A 35 16.15 -17.02 4.09
CA SER A 35 16.15 -17.13 2.62
C SER A 35 16.53 -15.83 1.92
N PHE A 36 16.56 -14.70 2.63
CA PHE A 36 16.85 -13.38 2.07
C PHE A 36 17.93 -12.64 2.87
N PRO A 37 19.17 -13.19 2.90
CA PRO A 37 20.25 -12.65 3.72
C PRO A 37 20.78 -11.29 3.22
N THR A 38 20.58 -10.97 1.93
CA THR A 38 21.04 -9.71 1.32
C THR A 38 19.87 -8.87 0.82
N GLN A 39 20.07 -7.55 0.71
CA GLN A 39 19.08 -6.64 0.12
C GLN A 39 18.85 -6.95 -1.36
N GLU A 40 19.91 -7.21 -2.11
CA GLU A 40 19.90 -7.69 -3.49
C GLU A 40 19.03 -8.94 -3.68
N SER A 41 19.13 -9.95 -2.80
CA SER A 41 18.28 -11.16 -2.90
C SER A 41 16.79 -10.85 -2.80
N LYS A 42 16.41 -9.79 -2.07
CA LYS A 42 15.02 -9.31 -1.97
C LYS A 42 14.59 -8.63 -3.26
N VAL A 43 15.48 -7.83 -3.86
CA VAL A 43 15.24 -7.15 -5.13
C VAL A 43 15.00 -8.18 -6.23
N PHE A 44 15.93 -9.11 -6.46
CA PHE A 44 15.76 -10.14 -7.50
C PHE A 44 14.56 -11.05 -7.25
N TYR A 45 14.25 -11.36 -5.99
CA TYR A 45 13.00 -12.05 -5.67
C TYR A 45 11.79 -11.25 -6.14
N ALA A 46 11.70 -9.96 -5.83
CA ALA A 46 10.59 -9.13 -6.29
C ALA A 46 10.54 -9.01 -7.83
N ILE A 47 11.69 -8.82 -8.48
CA ILE A 47 11.79 -8.79 -9.95
C ILE A 47 11.19 -10.04 -10.58
N SER A 48 11.39 -11.22 -9.99
CA SER A 48 10.83 -12.49 -10.50
C SER A 48 9.29 -12.54 -10.56
N TYR A 49 8.61 -11.67 -9.83
CA TYR A 49 7.15 -11.52 -9.81
C TYR A 49 6.64 -10.33 -10.64
N LEU A 50 7.52 -9.55 -11.27
CA LEU A 50 7.13 -8.48 -12.19
C LEU A 50 6.68 -9.06 -13.53
N ARG A 51 5.66 -8.45 -14.12
CA ARG A 51 5.09 -8.78 -15.43
C ARG A 51 4.79 -7.50 -16.20
N GLY A 52 4.46 -7.62 -17.48
CA GLY A 52 4.03 -6.50 -18.32
C GLY A 52 4.95 -5.29 -18.23
N THR A 53 4.37 -4.08 -18.19
CA THR A 53 5.11 -2.82 -18.20
C THR A 53 6.07 -2.67 -17.02
N ALA A 54 5.76 -3.26 -15.86
CA ALA A 54 6.68 -3.26 -14.73
C ALA A 54 7.95 -4.07 -15.00
N LEU A 55 7.84 -5.21 -15.69
CA LEU A 55 9.00 -5.99 -16.09
C LEU A 55 9.76 -5.29 -17.23
N ASP A 56 9.04 -4.77 -18.22
CA ASP A 56 9.64 -4.05 -19.36
C ASP A 56 10.48 -2.84 -18.90
N HIS A 57 10.07 -2.18 -17.80
CA HIS A 57 10.83 -1.09 -17.16
C HIS A 57 12.15 -1.56 -16.55
N VAL A 58 12.15 -2.72 -15.89
CA VAL A 58 13.29 -3.19 -15.08
C VAL A 58 14.29 -4.00 -15.91
N GLU A 59 13.81 -4.76 -16.91
CA GLU A 59 14.62 -5.67 -17.73
C GLU A 59 15.89 -5.04 -18.34
N PRO A 60 15.87 -3.80 -18.88
CA PRO A 60 17.06 -3.19 -19.47
C PRO A 60 18.21 -3.01 -18.48
N TYR A 61 17.90 -2.77 -17.20
CA TYR A 61 18.89 -2.51 -16.15
C TYR A 61 19.52 -3.80 -15.61
N VAL A 62 18.74 -4.89 -15.53
CA VAL A 62 19.21 -6.20 -15.06
C VAL A 62 20.23 -6.82 -16.02
N ASN A 63 20.14 -6.49 -17.31
CA ASN A 63 21.03 -7.02 -18.35
C ASN A 63 22.17 -6.05 -18.73
N SER A 64 22.36 -4.98 -17.95
CA SER A 64 23.36 -3.93 -18.22
C SER A 64 24.66 -4.20 -17.48
N ASP A 65 25.81 -3.88 -18.10
CA ASP A 65 27.12 -3.89 -17.42
C ASP A 65 27.25 -2.77 -16.37
N ASN A 66 26.39 -1.75 -16.44
CA ASN A 66 26.32 -0.66 -15.48
C ASN A 66 24.99 -0.73 -14.74
N GLU A 67 24.97 -1.49 -13.65
CA GLU A 67 23.80 -1.71 -12.82
C GLU A 67 23.51 -0.47 -11.94
N PRO A 68 22.26 0.00 -11.89
CA PRO A 68 21.88 1.07 -10.97
C PRO A 68 21.87 0.60 -9.52
N ASP A 69 22.14 1.52 -8.59
CA ASP A 69 22.20 1.24 -7.14
C ASP A 69 20.93 0.57 -6.59
N TRP A 70 19.77 0.85 -7.20
CA TRP A 70 18.50 0.27 -6.78
C TRP A 70 18.40 -1.24 -7.02
N LEU A 71 19.26 -1.87 -7.83
CA LEU A 71 19.28 -3.33 -7.98
C LEU A 71 19.82 -4.06 -6.74
N THR A 72 20.59 -3.36 -5.91
CA THR A 72 21.26 -3.96 -4.74
C THR A 72 20.63 -3.55 -3.40
N ASP A 73 19.72 -2.58 -3.39
CA ASP A 73 19.00 -2.16 -2.18
C ASP A 73 17.48 -2.16 -2.34
N TRP A 74 16.79 -2.89 -1.45
CA TRP A 74 15.33 -3.02 -1.47
C TRP A 74 14.57 -1.70 -1.30
N ASN A 75 15.10 -0.76 -0.51
CA ASN A 75 14.42 0.52 -0.32
C ASN A 75 14.54 1.37 -1.58
N LEU A 76 15.72 1.42 -2.19
CA LEU A 76 15.93 2.12 -3.46
C LEU A 76 15.08 1.50 -4.58
N PHE A 77 14.99 0.17 -4.66
CA PHE A 77 14.12 -0.51 -5.62
C PHE A 77 12.64 -0.18 -5.40
N ARG A 78 12.18 -0.17 -4.14
CA ARG A 78 10.81 0.23 -3.81
C ARG A 78 10.55 1.66 -4.27
N ASP A 79 11.48 2.57 -4.03
CA ASP A 79 11.32 3.99 -4.38
C ASP A 79 11.33 4.17 -5.90
N GLU A 80 12.12 3.39 -6.64
CA GLU A 80 12.09 3.31 -8.11
C GLU A 80 10.72 2.86 -8.64
N LEU A 81 10.15 1.80 -8.07
CA LEU A 81 8.81 1.33 -8.44
C LEU A 81 7.72 2.35 -8.09
N VAL A 82 7.82 3.01 -6.94
CA VAL A 82 6.87 4.05 -6.52
C VAL A 82 6.98 5.29 -7.42
N THR A 83 8.18 5.64 -7.88
CA THR A 83 8.40 6.76 -8.79
C THR A 83 7.72 6.52 -10.15
N HIS A 84 7.77 5.30 -10.67
CA HIS A 84 7.25 4.99 -12.00
C HIS A 84 5.80 4.49 -12.03
N PHE A 85 5.37 3.77 -10.98
CA PHE A 85 4.05 3.11 -10.93
C PHE A 85 3.21 3.51 -9.71
N GLY A 86 3.73 4.39 -8.86
CA GLY A 86 2.99 4.95 -7.74
C GLY A 86 1.95 5.97 -8.19
N SER A 87 1.23 6.52 -7.20
CA SER A 87 0.35 7.66 -7.46
C SER A 87 1.17 8.95 -7.46
N ILE A 88 0.79 9.87 -8.35
CA ILE A 88 1.37 11.21 -8.44
C ILE A 88 1.10 12.00 -7.15
N ASN A 89 -0.12 11.90 -6.59
CA ASN A 89 -0.53 12.62 -5.38
C ASN A 89 -1.14 11.65 -4.36
N PRO A 90 -0.33 10.84 -3.66
CA PRO A 90 -0.81 9.81 -2.75
C PRO A 90 -1.52 10.37 -1.51
N GLU A 91 -1.20 11.60 -1.11
CA GLU A 91 -1.85 12.34 -0.03
C GLU A 91 -3.22 12.85 -0.46
N ASP A 92 -3.32 13.58 -1.57
CA ASP A 92 -4.62 14.03 -2.13
C ASP A 92 -5.56 12.84 -2.36
N GLU A 93 -5.06 11.72 -2.89
CA GLU A 93 -5.86 10.51 -3.05
C GLU A 93 -6.33 9.95 -1.71
N ALA A 94 -5.50 10.00 -0.67
CA ALA A 94 -5.88 9.56 0.67
C ALA A 94 -6.91 10.50 1.30
N GLU A 95 -6.77 11.81 1.12
CA GLU A 95 -7.74 12.82 1.55
C GLU A 95 -9.09 12.63 0.86
N ILE A 96 -9.10 12.56 -0.48
CA ILE A 96 -10.31 12.31 -1.27
C ILE A 96 -10.96 10.99 -0.85
N ALA A 97 -10.17 9.92 -0.65
CA ALA A 97 -10.71 8.64 -0.21
C ALA A 97 -11.29 8.74 1.20
N LEU A 98 -10.62 9.45 2.12
CA LEU A 98 -11.07 9.67 3.50
C LEU A 98 -12.40 10.45 3.55
N GLU A 99 -12.53 11.50 2.74
CA GLU A 99 -13.78 12.28 2.61
C GLU A 99 -14.94 11.47 2.03
N ASN A 100 -14.63 10.49 1.18
CA ASN A 100 -15.60 9.63 0.54
C ASN A 100 -15.91 8.34 1.33
N VAL A 101 -15.26 8.09 2.47
CA VAL A 101 -15.61 6.95 3.32
C VAL A 101 -17.04 7.14 3.81
N LYS A 102 -17.94 6.26 3.40
CA LYS A 102 -19.34 6.26 3.84
C LYS A 102 -19.59 5.11 4.79
N PHE A 103 -20.40 5.39 5.81
CA PHE A 103 -20.91 4.30 6.65
C PHE A 103 -21.84 3.43 5.80
N PRO A 104 -21.64 2.10 5.75
CA PRO A 104 -22.47 1.23 4.94
C PRO A 104 -23.88 1.13 5.54
N ASP A 105 -24.92 1.31 4.72
CA ASP A 105 -26.34 1.33 5.14
C ASP A 105 -26.76 0.04 5.89
N ASN A 106 -26.12 -1.07 5.53
CA ASN A 106 -26.40 -2.44 5.97
C ASN A 106 -25.10 -3.20 6.33
N GLY A 107 -23.98 -2.49 6.53
CA GLY A 107 -22.69 -3.08 6.86
C GLY A 107 -22.32 -3.02 8.34
N LYS A 108 -21.30 -3.80 8.71
CA LYS A 108 -20.73 -3.80 10.07
C LYS A 108 -19.89 -2.53 10.26
N ALA A 109 -20.12 -1.81 11.37
CA ALA A 109 -19.36 -0.60 11.75
C ALA A 109 -17.83 -0.81 11.70
N ALA A 110 -17.36 -2.02 12.00
CA ALA A 110 -15.94 -2.39 11.91
C ALA A 110 -15.34 -2.16 10.51
N LYS A 111 -16.09 -2.42 9.43
CA LYS A 111 -15.59 -2.18 8.06
C LYS A 111 -15.34 -0.69 7.82
N PHE A 112 -16.31 0.14 8.22
CA PHE A 112 -16.18 1.60 8.15
C PHE A 112 -14.94 2.09 8.91
N PHE A 113 -14.74 1.66 10.17
CA PHE A 113 -13.60 2.12 10.97
C PHE A 113 -12.25 1.61 10.43
N ILE A 114 -12.18 0.41 9.87
CA ILE A 114 -10.97 -0.11 9.23
C ILE A 114 -10.64 0.72 7.97
N ASP A 115 -11.63 0.97 7.12
CA ASP A 115 -11.44 1.76 5.90
C ASP A 115 -11.05 3.20 6.26
N PHE A 116 -11.71 3.82 7.24
CA PHE A 116 -11.39 5.16 7.75
C PHE A 116 -9.95 5.22 8.29
N ALA A 117 -9.56 4.29 9.18
CA ALA A 117 -8.22 4.26 9.76
C ALA A 117 -7.12 4.03 8.70
N LYS A 118 -7.40 3.20 7.68
CA LYS A 118 -6.48 2.97 6.56
C LYS A 118 -6.15 4.27 5.82
N HIS A 119 -7.12 5.15 5.62
CA HIS A 119 -6.91 6.44 4.95
C HIS A 119 -6.35 7.50 5.91
N ALA A 120 -6.81 7.52 7.16
CA ALA A 120 -6.34 8.47 8.18
C ALA A 120 -4.83 8.38 8.45
N THR A 121 -4.25 7.18 8.38
CA THR A 121 -2.79 6.99 8.58
C THR A 121 -1.93 7.58 7.46
N ARG A 122 -2.54 8.11 6.40
CA ARG A 122 -1.87 8.59 5.17
C ARG A 122 -2.10 10.08 4.90
N VAL A 123 -2.76 10.78 5.82
CA VAL A 123 -3.02 12.22 5.73
C VAL A 123 -2.39 12.91 6.93
N ALA A 124 -1.94 14.14 6.77
CA ALA A 124 -1.34 14.94 7.85
C ALA A 124 -2.39 15.64 8.73
N TYR A 125 -3.61 15.10 8.80
CA TYR A 125 -4.71 15.68 9.56
C TYR A 125 -4.52 15.48 11.06
N ASP A 126 -4.88 16.51 11.84
CA ASP A 126 -4.93 16.40 13.30
C ASP A 126 -6.14 15.57 13.77
N ASP A 127 -6.10 15.13 15.03
CA ASP A 127 -7.17 14.32 15.63
C ASP A 127 -8.53 15.01 15.53
N ARG A 128 -8.56 16.35 15.61
CA ARG A 128 -9.81 17.13 15.54
C ARG A 128 -10.44 17.07 14.15
N ALA A 129 -9.63 17.20 13.10
CA ALA A 129 -10.06 17.09 11.71
C ALA A 129 -10.54 15.66 11.41
N LEU A 130 -9.81 14.65 11.87
CA LEU A 130 -10.19 13.24 11.74
C LEU A 130 -11.51 12.94 12.46
N CYS A 131 -11.70 13.41 13.70
CA CYS A 131 -12.97 13.25 14.44
C CYS A 131 -14.14 13.91 13.70
N ARG A 132 -13.94 15.11 13.12
CA ARG A 132 -14.98 15.79 12.35
C ARG A 132 -15.37 15.02 11.09
N LEU A 133 -14.39 14.48 10.36
CA LEU A 133 -14.65 13.68 9.16
C LEU A 133 -15.36 12.37 9.51
N ALA A 134 -14.89 11.66 10.54
CA ALA A 134 -15.55 10.46 11.03
C ALA A 134 -17.00 10.75 11.43
N TYR A 135 -17.25 11.81 12.21
CA TYR A 135 -18.59 12.22 12.60
C TYR A 135 -19.47 12.53 11.38
N LYS A 136 -18.97 13.30 10.40
CA LYS A 136 -19.73 13.61 9.17
C LYS A 136 -20.19 12.35 8.44
N ALA A 137 -19.31 11.34 8.35
CA ALA A 137 -19.59 10.09 7.65
C ALA A 137 -20.57 9.15 8.40
N LEU A 138 -20.83 9.37 9.70
CA LEU A 138 -21.80 8.58 10.46
C LEU A 138 -23.25 8.83 9.97
N PRO A 139 -24.10 7.80 9.98
CA PRO A 139 -25.52 7.95 9.66
C PRO A 139 -26.24 8.72 10.77
N THR A 140 -27.30 9.46 10.41
CA THR A 140 -28.05 10.34 11.33
C THR A 140 -28.50 9.61 12.59
N ARG A 141 -28.99 8.37 12.47
CA ARG A 141 -29.39 7.54 13.62
C ARG A 141 -28.32 7.37 14.70
N ILE A 142 -27.04 7.30 14.32
CA ILE A 142 -25.94 7.16 15.29
C ILE A 142 -25.61 8.52 15.91
N LYS A 143 -25.67 9.60 15.12
CA LYS A 143 -25.47 10.98 15.59
C LYS A 143 -26.52 11.37 16.63
N ASP A 144 -27.78 11.02 16.37
CA ASP A 144 -28.90 11.31 17.28
C ASP A 144 -28.72 10.60 18.61
N CYS A 145 -28.38 9.29 18.59
CA CYS A 145 -28.06 8.56 19.82
C CYS A 145 -26.88 9.16 20.61
N LEU A 146 -25.87 9.72 19.93
CA LEU A 146 -24.74 10.37 20.60
C LEU A 146 -25.10 11.74 21.20
N ALA A 147 -26.12 12.41 20.67
CA ALA A 147 -26.59 13.69 21.18
C ALA A 147 -27.50 13.55 22.42
N GLU A 148 -27.98 12.33 22.69
CA GLU A 148 -28.81 11.98 23.85
C GLU A 148 -28.00 11.50 25.07
N ILE A 149 -26.67 11.43 24.97
CA ILE A 149 -25.72 11.03 26.03
C ILE A 149 -25.08 12.27 26.65
#